data_AF-A0A4Y9MVB9-F1
#
_entry.id   AF-A0A4Y9MVB9-F1
#
_cell.length_a   1.000
_cell.length_b   1.000
_cell.length_c   1.000
_cell.angle_alpha   90.00
_cell.angle_beta   90.00
_cell.angle_gamma   90.00
#
_symmetry.space_group_name_H-M   'P 1'
#
loop_
_entity.id
_entity.type
_entity.pdbx_description
1 polymer ?
#
loop_
_entity_poly.entity_id
_entity_poly.type
_entity_poly.pdbx_seq_one_letter_code
_entity_poly.pdbx_strand_id
1 'polypeptide(L)'
;MRDGTAVFARGVLAARGLPTTAEEWLGAAVVLGALAAALLVLVPWLIRRARRESEAGRARLAHESAAFRARWPGAALWHAPYGELEAEVRRCWQLVLLLEAELAKMRGPAAAGMAAQLTAVRAWITTVLGPLNAAAAREHRIVGGAR
;
A
#
# COMPACT_ATOMS: atom_id res chain seq x y z
N MET A 1 21.26 25.19 33.40
CA MET A 1 20.63 24.40 32.31
C MET A 1 19.36 25.12 31.85
N ARG A 2 19.48 26.23 31.12
CA ARG A 2 18.31 26.98 30.60
C ARG A 2 18.65 28.01 29.50
N ASP A 3 19.49 27.66 28.52
CA ASP A 3 19.90 28.60 27.44
C ASP A 3 19.75 28.02 26.02
N GLY A 4 18.75 27.17 25.79
CA GLY A 4 18.50 26.57 24.45
C GLY A 4 17.33 27.19 23.67
N THR A 5 16.39 27.86 24.34
CA THR A 5 15.10 28.27 23.76
C THR A 5 15.09 29.70 23.21
N ALA A 6 16.05 30.55 23.61
CA ALA A 6 16.12 31.94 23.18
C ALA A 6 16.62 32.12 21.73
N VAL A 7 17.44 31.19 21.23
CA VAL A 7 18.02 31.26 19.87
C VAL A 7 16.98 30.94 18.80
N PHE A 8 16.15 29.92 19.03
CA PHE A 8 15.08 29.54 18.08
C PHE A 8 13.93 30.55 18.05
N ALA A 9 13.59 31.18 19.20
CA ALA A 9 12.52 32.18 19.25
C ALA A 9 12.90 33.50 18.53
N ARG A 10 14.18 33.91 18.58
CA ARG A 10 14.66 35.12 17.87
C ARG A 10 14.68 34.93 16.35
N GLY A 11 15.00 33.74 15.85
CA GLY A 11 15.01 33.46 14.41
C GLY A 11 13.62 33.49 13.77
N VAL A 12 12.58 33.07 14.49
CA VAL A 12 11.20 33.02 13.96
C VAL A 12 10.47 34.37 14.07
N LEU A 13 10.85 35.24 15.01
CA LEU A 13 10.19 36.53 15.23
C LEU A 13 10.79 37.70 14.43
N ALA A 14 12.01 37.60 13.90
CA ALA A 14 12.60 38.60 13.01
C ALA A 14 11.97 38.59 11.59
N ALA A 15 11.18 37.57 11.25
CA ALA A 15 10.64 37.34 9.91
C ALA A 15 9.27 38.00 9.62
N ARG A 16 8.84 39.00 10.41
CA ARG A 16 7.55 39.69 10.20
C ARG A 16 7.63 41.02 9.44
N GLY A 17 8.81 41.45 9.00
CA GLY A 17 8.96 42.55 8.05
C GLY A 17 8.97 42.03 6.62
N LEU A 18 8.18 42.62 5.71
CA LEU A 18 8.40 42.47 4.28
C LEU A 18 9.83 42.94 3.96
N PRO A 19 10.58 42.25 3.08
CA PRO A 19 11.94 42.67 2.73
C PRO A 19 11.90 44.10 2.19
N THR A 20 12.66 45.00 2.81
CA THR A 20 12.62 46.43 2.45
C THR A 20 13.81 46.85 1.61
N THR A 21 14.83 45.99 1.51
CA THR A 21 16.08 46.25 0.77
C THR A 21 16.33 45.21 -0.33
N ALA A 22 17.05 45.60 -1.39
CA ALA A 22 17.32 44.75 -2.54
C ALA A 22 18.14 43.48 -2.18
N GLU A 23 19.04 43.57 -1.21
CA GLU A 23 19.83 42.43 -0.72
C GLU A 23 18.97 41.39 0.03
N GLU A 24 17.99 41.84 0.83
CA GLU A 24 17.04 40.94 1.50
C GLU A 24 16.14 40.21 0.50
N TRP A 25 15.74 40.88 -0.61
CA TRP A 25 15.00 40.25 -1.70
C TRP A 25 15.82 39.18 -2.43
N LEU A 26 17.12 39.40 -2.65
CA LEU A 26 18.02 38.41 -3.23
C LEU A 26 18.19 37.20 -2.31
N GLY A 27 18.38 37.43 -1.00
CA GLY A 27 18.45 36.37 -0.01
C GLY A 27 17.17 35.53 0.03
N ALA A 28 16.00 36.18 0.06
CA ALA A 28 14.71 35.51 0.01
C ALA A 28 14.52 34.70 -1.28
N ALA A 29 14.90 35.25 -2.44
CA ALA A 29 14.82 34.55 -3.72
C ALA A 29 15.71 33.30 -3.76
N VAL A 30 16.93 33.37 -3.21
CA VAL A 30 17.84 32.23 -3.11
C VAL A 30 17.25 31.14 -2.21
N VAL A 31 16.72 31.50 -1.04
CA VAL A 31 16.11 30.54 -0.11
C VAL A 31 14.88 29.88 -0.73
N LEU A 32 13.98 30.66 -1.33
CA LEU A 32 12.80 30.14 -2.01
C LEU A 32 13.16 29.26 -3.21
N GLY A 33 14.17 29.66 -3.99
CA GLY A 33 14.69 28.89 -5.12
C GLY A 33 15.28 27.56 -4.67
N ALA A 34 16.07 27.55 -3.59
CA ALA A 34 16.62 26.34 -3.00
C ALA A 34 15.52 25.42 -2.46
N LEU A 35 14.49 25.98 -1.80
CA LEU A 35 13.35 25.22 -1.29
C LEU A 35 12.54 24.59 -2.44
N ALA A 36 12.29 25.36 -3.51
CA ALA A 36 11.61 24.89 -4.71
C ALA A 36 12.39 23.78 -5.42
N ALA A 37 13.71 23.93 -5.57
CA ALA A 37 14.58 22.90 -6.13
C ALA A 37 14.58 21.62 -5.29
N ALA A 38 14.64 21.75 -3.96
CA ALA A 38 14.56 20.62 -3.05
C ALA A 38 13.22 19.89 -3.19
N LEU A 39 12.10 20.61 -3.27
CA LEU A 39 10.77 20.02 -3.49
C LEU A 39 10.65 19.31 -4.83
N LEU A 40 11.20 19.90 -5.91
CA LEU A 40 11.20 19.31 -7.25
C LEU A 40 11.95 17.98 -7.32
N VAL A 41 12.93 17.75 -6.45
CA VAL A 41 13.67 16.47 -6.38
C VAL A 41 13.02 15.50 -5.39
N LEU A 42 12.68 15.99 -4.19
CA LEU A 42 12.21 15.16 -3.09
C LEU A 42 10.84 14.55 -3.36
N VAL A 43 9.90 15.33 -3.92
CA VAL A 43 8.53 14.86 -4.16
C VAL A 43 8.48 13.72 -5.18
N PRO A 44 9.10 13.82 -6.38
CA PRO A 44 9.14 12.69 -7.30
C PRO A 44 9.88 11.47 -6.75
N TRP A 45 10.95 11.69 -5.97
CA TRP A 45 11.67 10.59 -5.33
C TRP A 45 10.80 9.83 -4.32
N LEU A 46 10.08 10.54 -3.44
CA LEU A 46 9.13 9.95 -2.50
C LEU A 46 8.01 9.19 -3.22
N ILE A 47 7.43 9.77 -4.27
CA ILE A 47 6.39 9.10 -5.07
C ILE A 47 6.94 7.82 -5.71
N ARG A 48 8.15 7.86 -6.29
CA ARG A 48 8.79 6.67 -6.88
C ARG A 48 9.08 5.60 -5.84
N ARG A 49 9.51 5.99 -4.63
CA ARG A 49 9.78 5.04 -3.55
C ARG A 49 8.49 4.36 -3.07
N ALA A 50 7.43 5.13 -2.83
CA ALA A 50 6.13 4.58 -2.44
C ALA A 50 5.55 3.62 -3.50
N ARG A 51 5.75 3.93 -4.79
CA ARG A 51 5.38 3.04 -5.90
C ARG A 51 6.16 1.73 -5.88
N ARG A 52 7.49 1.78 -5.72
CA ARG A 52 8.35 0.59 -5.66
C ARG A 52 7.98 -0.34 -4.49
N GLU A 53 7.70 0.23 -3.32
CA GLU A 53 7.26 -0.56 -2.16
C GLU A 53 5.89 -1.21 -2.41
N SER A 54 4.97 -0.49 -3.04
CA SER A 54 3.65 -1.02 -3.43
C SER A 54 3.75 -2.12 -4.49
N GLU A 55 4.63 -1.96 -5.47
CA GLU A 55 4.90 -2.97 -6.52
C GLU A 55 5.57 -4.21 -5.94
N ALA A 56 6.55 -4.06 -5.06
CA ALA A 56 7.19 -5.17 -4.36
C ALA A 56 6.19 -5.93 -3.50
N GLY A 57 5.32 -5.22 -2.77
CA GLY A 57 4.24 -5.81 -1.98
C GLY A 57 3.26 -6.60 -2.86
N ARG A 58 2.85 -6.04 -4.00
CA ARG A 58 2.01 -6.75 -4.98
C ARG A 58 2.66 -8.01 -5.53
N ALA A 59 3.90 -7.90 -5.99
CA ALA A 59 4.63 -9.01 -6.58
C ALA A 59 4.77 -10.16 -5.58
N ARG A 60 5.07 -9.81 -4.32
CA ARG A 60 5.12 -10.78 -3.22
C ARG A 60 3.77 -11.46 -2.98
N LEU A 61 2.68 -10.71 -2.85
CA LEU A 61 1.34 -11.28 -2.64
C LEU A 61 0.90 -12.17 -3.81
N ALA A 62 1.20 -11.75 -5.04
CA ALA A 62 0.91 -12.54 -6.24
C ALA A 62 1.73 -13.83 -6.26
N HIS A 63 3.01 -13.78 -5.89
CA HIS A 63 3.87 -14.95 -5.79
C HIS A 63 3.39 -15.93 -4.71
N GLU A 64 3.05 -15.43 -3.52
CA GLU A 64 2.50 -16.25 -2.45
C GLU A 64 1.16 -16.90 -2.87
N SER A 65 0.29 -16.18 -3.57
CA SER A 65 -0.99 -16.72 -4.10
C SER A 65 -0.76 -17.76 -5.19
N ALA A 66 0.25 -17.57 -6.05
CA ALA A 66 0.64 -18.57 -7.04
C ALA A 66 1.18 -19.84 -6.37
N ALA A 67 2.02 -19.70 -5.34
CA ALA A 67 2.53 -20.83 -4.57
C ALA A 67 1.42 -21.61 -3.86
N PHE A 68 0.44 -20.90 -3.28
CA PHE A 68 -0.76 -21.52 -2.71
C PHE A 68 -1.55 -22.31 -3.77
N ARG A 69 -1.80 -21.70 -4.94
CA ARG A 69 -2.51 -22.36 -6.05
C ARG A 69 -1.78 -23.58 -6.60
N ALA A 70 -0.45 -23.54 -6.63
CA ALA A 70 0.38 -24.68 -7.05
C ALA A 70 0.31 -25.83 -6.03
N ARG A 71 0.24 -25.51 -4.73
CA ARG A 71 0.11 -26.50 -3.66
C ARG A 71 -1.29 -27.12 -3.61
N TRP A 72 -2.32 -26.32 -3.88
CA TRP A 72 -3.73 -26.72 -3.77
C TRP A 72 -4.50 -26.55 -5.11
N PRO A 73 -4.16 -27.32 -6.15
CA PRO A 73 -4.81 -27.20 -7.44
C PRO A 73 -6.20 -27.85 -7.46
N GLY A 74 -7.18 -27.17 -8.06
CA GLY A 74 -8.50 -27.73 -8.38
C GLY A 74 -9.19 -28.37 -7.18
N ALA A 75 -9.51 -29.67 -7.27
CA ALA A 75 -10.19 -30.42 -6.21
C ALA A 75 -9.37 -30.54 -4.91
N ALA A 76 -8.03 -30.41 -4.96
CA ALA A 76 -7.20 -30.44 -3.77
C ALA A 76 -7.49 -29.27 -2.82
N LEU A 77 -8.03 -28.16 -3.34
CA LEU A 77 -8.42 -26.98 -2.55
C LEU A 77 -9.41 -27.31 -1.42
N TRP A 78 -10.29 -28.29 -1.60
CA TRP A 78 -11.26 -28.73 -0.59
C TRP A 78 -10.63 -29.40 0.64
N HIS A 79 -9.41 -29.90 0.47
CA HIS A 79 -8.63 -30.58 1.50
C HIS A 79 -7.62 -29.65 2.18
N ALA A 80 -7.47 -28.41 1.70
CA ALA A 80 -6.59 -27.44 2.31
C ALA A 80 -7.03 -27.14 3.77
N PRO A 81 -6.08 -26.93 4.68
CA PRO A 81 -6.39 -26.58 6.07
C PRO A 81 -6.99 -25.17 6.16
N TYR A 82 -7.84 -24.95 7.15
CA TYR A 82 -8.56 -23.68 7.33
C TYR A 82 -7.60 -22.48 7.35
N GLY A 83 -6.51 -22.55 8.12
CA GLY A 83 -5.53 -21.47 8.23
C GLY A 83 -4.87 -21.09 6.90
N GLU A 84 -4.62 -22.06 6.00
CA GLU A 84 -4.07 -21.75 4.67
C GLU A 84 -5.12 -21.12 3.75
N LEU A 85 -6.38 -21.59 3.81
CA LEU A 85 -7.50 -21.01 3.06
C LEU A 85 -7.80 -19.57 3.52
N GLU A 86 -7.83 -19.34 4.82
CA GLU A 86 -8.04 -18.00 5.40
C GLU A 86 -6.92 -17.04 4.99
N ALA A 87 -5.67 -17.50 5.06
CA ALA A 87 -4.51 -16.72 4.63
C ALA A 87 -4.57 -16.38 3.13
N GLU A 88 -5.02 -17.29 2.26
CA GLU A 88 -5.21 -17.01 0.84
C GLU A 88 -6.31 -15.97 0.60
N VAL A 89 -7.48 -16.08 1.25
CA VAL A 89 -8.56 -15.09 1.12
C VAL A 89 -8.08 -13.71 1.58
N ARG A 90 -7.34 -13.63 2.68
CA ARG A 90 -6.75 -12.39 3.18
C ARG A 90 -5.78 -11.76 2.19
N ARG A 91 -4.86 -12.55 1.61
CA ARG A 91 -3.92 -12.09 0.57
C ARG A 91 -4.65 -11.61 -0.68
N CYS A 92 -5.71 -12.32 -1.10
CA CYS A 92 -6.53 -11.93 -2.24
C CYS A 92 -7.26 -10.61 -1.99
N TRP A 93 -7.78 -10.39 -0.78
CA TRP A 93 -8.38 -9.10 -0.40
C TRP A 93 -7.38 -7.94 -0.44
N GLN A 94 -6.15 -8.16 0.04
CA GLN A 94 -5.09 -7.15 -0.07
C GLN A 94 -4.77 -6.81 -1.52
N LEU A 95 -4.73 -7.81 -2.41
CA LEU A 95 -4.57 -7.61 -3.84
C LEU A 95 -5.73 -6.78 -4.43
N VAL A 96 -6.98 -7.07 -4.07
CA VAL A 96 -8.17 -6.30 -4.50
C VAL A 96 -8.02 -4.82 -4.14
N LEU A 97 -7.73 -4.50 -2.88
CA LEU A 97 -7.58 -3.12 -2.41
C LEU A 97 -6.48 -2.37 -3.16
N LEU A 98 -5.35 -3.04 -3.37
CA LEU A 98 -4.25 -2.47 -4.15
C LEU A 98 -4.71 -2.19 -5.58
N LEU A 99 -5.28 -3.19 -6.27
CA LEU A 99 -5.72 -3.10 -7.67
C LEU A 99 -6.78 -2.01 -7.87
N GLU A 100 -7.75 -1.88 -6.95
CA GLU A 100 -8.74 -0.79 -6.97
C GLU A 100 -8.09 0.59 -6.85
N ALA A 101 -7.14 0.74 -5.91
CA ALA A 101 -6.45 2.00 -5.70
C ALA A 101 -5.61 2.42 -6.93
N GLU A 102 -5.06 1.49 -7.69
CA GLU A 102 -4.36 1.81 -8.95
C GLU A 102 -5.33 2.03 -10.12
N LEU A 103 -6.39 1.23 -10.21
CA LEU A 103 -7.41 1.39 -11.25
C LEU A 103 -8.02 2.80 -11.20
N ALA A 104 -8.28 3.33 -10.01
CA ALA A 104 -8.79 4.69 -9.80
C ALA A 104 -7.86 5.80 -10.35
N LYS A 105 -6.56 5.52 -10.49
CA LYS A 105 -5.55 6.46 -11.01
C LYS A 105 -5.35 6.34 -12.52
N MET A 106 -5.85 5.28 -13.15
CA MET A 106 -5.58 4.95 -14.55
C MET A 106 -6.73 5.35 -15.47
N ARG A 107 -6.41 5.59 -16.75
CA ARG A 107 -7.38 5.79 -17.84
C ARG A 107 -6.96 5.01 -19.07
N GLY A 108 -7.92 4.69 -19.93
CA GLY A 108 -7.65 4.04 -21.22
C GLY A 108 -7.32 2.54 -21.11
N PRO A 109 -6.63 1.94 -22.10
CA PRO A 109 -6.47 0.49 -22.22
C PRO A 109 -5.72 -0.16 -21.04
N ALA A 110 -4.81 0.56 -20.37
CA ALA A 110 -4.16 0.08 -19.15
C ALA A 110 -5.16 -0.15 -17.99
N ALA A 111 -6.22 0.66 -17.91
CA ALA A 111 -7.29 0.48 -16.93
C ALA A 111 -8.10 -0.79 -17.22
N ALA A 112 -8.32 -1.13 -18.50
CA ALA A 112 -9.03 -2.35 -18.87
C ALA A 112 -8.29 -3.63 -18.44
N GLY A 113 -6.97 -3.68 -18.65
CA GLY A 113 -6.13 -4.79 -18.19
C GLY A 113 -6.16 -4.97 -16.67
N MET A 114 -6.08 -3.85 -15.94
CA MET A 114 -6.16 -3.86 -14.47
C MET A 114 -7.54 -4.28 -13.96
N ALA A 115 -8.62 -3.84 -14.61
CA ALA A 115 -9.98 -4.25 -14.28
C ALA A 115 -10.22 -5.74 -14.53
N ALA A 116 -9.65 -6.30 -15.59
CA ALA A 116 -9.67 -7.74 -15.85
C ALA A 116 -8.93 -8.52 -14.75
N GLN A 117 -7.77 -8.04 -14.33
CA GLN A 117 -7.02 -8.65 -13.21
C GLN A 117 -7.80 -8.59 -11.89
N LEU A 118 -8.42 -7.45 -11.58
CA LEU A 118 -9.27 -7.30 -10.40
C LEU A 118 -10.44 -8.28 -10.43
N THR A 119 -11.07 -8.45 -11.59
CA THR A 119 -12.17 -9.40 -11.79
C THR A 119 -11.70 -10.83 -11.58
N ALA A 120 -10.52 -11.19 -12.10
CA ALA A 120 -9.93 -12.51 -11.91
C ALA A 120 -9.62 -12.80 -10.43
N VAL A 121 -9.09 -11.83 -9.68
CA VAL A 121 -8.83 -12.00 -8.23
C VAL A 121 -10.15 -12.16 -7.46
N ARG A 122 -11.17 -11.36 -7.77
CA ARG A 122 -12.51 -11.51 -7.14
C ARG A 122 -13.14 -12.87 -7.44
N ALA A 123 -13.06 -13.33 -8.69
CA ALA A 123 -13.53 -14.66 -9.07
C ALA A 123 -12.79 -15.76 -8.29
N TRP A 124 -11.47 -15.63 -8.15
CA TRP A 124 -10.68 -16.57 -7.35
C TRP A 124 -11.12 -16.60 -5.87
N ILE A 125 -11.36 -15.43 -5.25
CA ILE A 125 -11.91 -15.37 -3.87
C ILE A 125 -13.19 -16.20 -3.78
N THR A 126 -14.12 -16.05 -4.72
CA THR A 126 -15.38 -16.82 -4.69
C THR A 126 -15.15 -18.34 -4.78
N THR A 127 -14.11 -18.77 -5.49
CA THR A 127 -13.73 -20.20 -5.57
C THR A 127 -13.18 -20.72 -4.24
N VAL A 128 -12.42 -19.91 -3.51
CA VAL A 128 -11.81 -20.31 -2.23
C VAL A 128 -12.81 -20.29 -1.07
N LEU A 129 -13.85 -19.45 -1.12
CA LEU A 129 -14.83 -19.30 -0.04
C LEU A 129 -15.61 -20.60 0.27
N GLY A 130 -15.96 -21.40 -0.73
CA GLY A 130 -16.65 -22.68 -0.52
C GLY A 130 -15.81 -23.66 0.33
N PRO A 131 -14.57 -23.98 -0.09
CA PRO A 131 -13.61 -24.74 0.70
C PRO A 131 -13.36 -24.16 2.11
N LEU A 132 -13.22 -22.84 2.24
CA LEU A 132 -13.03 -22.18 3.54
C LEU A 132 -14.19 -22.44 4.50
N ASN A 133 -15.42 -22.25 4.02
CA ASN A 133 -16.62 -22.50 4.82
C ASN A 133 -16.74 -23.98 5.22
N ALA A 134 -16.40 -24.89 4.31
CA ALA A 134 -16.38 -26.32 4.60
C ALA A 134 -15.29 -26.69 5.63
N ALA A 135 -14.11 -26.07 5.55
CA ALA A 135 -13.03 -26.26 6.52
C ALA A 135 -13.44 -25.75 7.92
N ALA A 136 -14.05 -24.57 8.01
CA ALA A 136 -14.58 -24.03 9.25
C ALA A 136 -15.60 -24.98 9.91
N ALA A 137 -16.53 -25.52 9.11
CA ALA A 137 -17.53 -26.48 9.60
C ALA A 137 -16.92 -27.82 10.08
N ARG A 138 -15.72 -28.19 9.62
CA ARG A 138 -14.99 -29.36 10.13
C ARG A 138 -14.34 -29.05 11.48
N GLU A 139 -13.69 -27.89 11.62
CA GLU A 139 -13.05 -27.48 12.88
C GLU A 139 -14.06 -27.35 14.02
N HIS A 140 -15.22 -26.73 13.78
CA HIS A 140 -16.27 -26.64 14.79
C HIS A 140 -16.79 -28.00 15.27
N ARG A 141 -16.84 -29.01 14.38
CA ARG A 141 -17.22 -30.38 14.77
C ARG A 141 -16.17 -31.07 15.62
N ILE A 142 -14.88 -30.84 15.33
CA ILE A 142 -13.77 -31.40 16.14
C ILE A 142 -13.80 -30.82 17.55
N VAL A 143 -14.04 -29.51 17.69
CA VAL A 143 -14.11 -28.84 19.00
C VAL A 143 -15.39 -29.20 19.77
N GLY A 144 -16.51 -29.41 19.06
CA GLY A 144 -17.80 -29.75 19.67
C GLY A 144 -17.98 -31.22 20.05
N GLY A 145 -17.23 -32.15 19.43
CA GLY A 145 -17.32 -33.59 19.68
C GLY A 145 -16.46 -34.14 20.82
N ALA A 146 -15.68 -33.28 21.48
CA ALA A 146 -14.83 -33.65 22.62
C ALA A 146 -15.51 -33.47 23.99
N ARG A 147 -16.85 -33.58 24.06
CA ARG A 147 -17.65 -33.44 25.28
C ARG A 147 -18.46 -34.69 25.56
#